data_AF-A0A316KGK5-F1
#
_entry.id   AF-A0A316KGK5-F1
#
_cell.length_a   1.000
_cell.length_b   1.000
_cell.length_c   1.000
_cell.angle_alpha   90.00
_cell.angle_beta   90.00
_cell.angle_gamma   90.00
#
_symmetry.space_group_name_H-M   'P 1'
#
loop_
_entity.id
_entity.type
_entity.pdbx_description
1 polymer ?
#
loop_
_entity_poly.entity_id
_entity_poly.type
_entity_poly.pdbx_seq_one_letter_code
_entity_poly.pdbx_strand_id
1 'polypeptide(L)' 'MANDLKSKRLINITRVCEILGVSPSTIHRWVRNRTDFPRPFRLSPGCTRWSEAEIEAWRSDRVA' A
#
# COMPACT_ATOMS: atom_id res chain seq x y z
N MET A 1 11.92 8.15 -17.80
CA MET A 1 10.63 8.77 -17.43
C MET A 1 9.58 7.69 -17.11
N ALA A 2 9.82 6.83 -16.11
CA ALA A 2 8.93 5.71 -15.75
C ALA A 2 8.10 5.97 -14.46
N ASN A 3 8.33 7.11 -13.80
CA ASN A 3 7.79 7.40 -12.47
C ASN A 3 6.35 7.93 -12.49
N ASP A 4 5.84 8.36 -13.65
CA ASP A 4 4.51 8.99 -13.75
C ASP A 4 3.36 7.96 -13.73
N LEU A 5 3.60 6.75 -14.26
CA LEU A 5 2.60 5.68 -14.33
C LEU A 5 2.39 4.99 -12.97
N LYS A 6 3.44 4.86 -12.14
CA LYS A 6 3.34 4.28 -10.78
C LYS A 6 2.51 5.16 -9.84
N SER A 7 2.60 6.49 -9.96
CA SER A 7 1.86 7.44 -9.11
C SER A 7 0.34 7.37 -9.26
N LYS A 8 -0.18 6.85 -10.38
CA LYS A 8 -1.63 6.68 -10.59
C LYS A 8 -2.11 5.25 -10.39
N ARG A 9 -1.21 4.30 -10.14
CA ARG A 9 -1.57 2.88 -10.08
C ARG A 9 -2.06 2.50 -8.69
N LEU A 10 -3.32 2.08 -8.63
CA LEU A 10 -3.97 1.58 -7.43
C LEU A 10 -3.89 0.04 -7.36
N ILE A 11 -3.34 -0.48 -6.27
CA ILE A 11 -3.16 -1.91 -6.02
C ILE A 11 -4.10 -2.43 -4.93
N ASN A 12 -4.49 -3.71 -4.99
CA ASN A 12 -5.27 -4.37 -3.94
C ASN A 12 -4.36 -4.82 -2.78
N ILE A 13 -5.00 -5.25 -1.70
CA ILE A 13 -4.31 -5.81 -0.54
C ILE A 13 -3.43 -7.02 -0.89
N THR A 14 -3.85 -7.89 -1.82
CA THR A 14 -3.05 -9.04 -2.25
C THR A 14 -1.69 -8.59 -2.79
N ARG A 15 -1.68 -7.58 -3.66
CA ARG A 15 -0.45 -7.04 -4.22
C ARG A 15 0.39 -6.31 -3.17
N VAL A 16 -0.25 -5.58 -2.24
CA VAL A 16 0.46 -4.98 -1.10
C VAL A 16 1.17 -6.06 -0.27
N CYS A 17 0.48 -7.17 0.01
CA CYS A 17 1.04 -8.32 0.72
C CYS A 17 2.22 -8.95 -0.02
N GLU A 18 2.15 -9.10 -1.35
CA GLU A 18 3.26 -9.59 -2.17
C GLU A 18 4.49 -8.67 -2.11
N ILE A 19 4.29 -7.35 -2.19
CA ILE A 19 5.38 -6.36 -2.16
C ILE A 19 6.08 -6.34 -0.81
N LEU A 20 5.30 -6.44 0.27
CA LEU A 20 5.79 -6.31 1.64
C LEU A 20 6.12 -7.65 2.32
N GLY A 21 5.75 -8.78 1.72
CA GLY A 21 5.97 -10.12 2.27
C GLY A 21 5.19 -10.41 3.56
N VAL A 22 4.03 -9.77 3.76
CA VAL A 22 3.22 -9.90 4.99
C VAL A 22 1.80 -10.36 4.71
N SER A 23 1.10 -10.82 5.76
CA SER A 23 -0.29 -11.24 5.65
C SER A 23 -1.28 -10.05 5.55
N PRO A 24 -2.46 -10.24 4.95
CA PRO A 24 -3.51 -9.21 4.88
C PRO A 24 -3.93 -8.70 6.26
N SER A 25 -3.97 -9.58 7.27
CA SER A 25 -4.29 -9.21 8.65
C SER A 25 -3.27 -8.22 9.24
N THR A 26 -2.00 -8.36 8.86
CA THR A 26 -0.93 -7.43 9.26
C THR A 26 -1.13 -6.06 8.61
N ILE A 27 -1.47 -6.01 7.32
CA ILE A 27 -1.78 -4.76 6.62
C ILE A 27 -2.98 -4.05 7.26
N HIS A 28 -4.07 -4.77 7.53
CA HIS A 28 -5.23 -4.19 8.22
C HIS A 28 -4.90 -3.68 9.62
N ARG A 29 -4.01 -4.36 10.35
CA ARG A 29 -3.52 -3.90 11.65
C ARG A 29 -2.69 -2.62 11.51
N TRP A 30 -1.81 -2.54 10.52
CA TRP A 30 -1.01 -1.34 10.27
C TRP A 30 -1.88 -0.16 9.87
N VAL A 31 -2.85 -0.34 8.98
CA VAL A 31 -3.80 0.72 8.60
C VAL A 31 -4.55 1.30 9.80
N ARG A 32 -4.83 0.49 10.84
CA ARG A 32 -5.51 0.96 12.06
C ARG A 32 -4.56 1.56 13.10
N ASN A 33 -3.39 0.97 13.28
CA ASN A 33 -2.52 1.25 14.43
C ASN A 33 -1.31 2.12 14.09
N ARG A 34 -1.01 2.32 12.80
CA ARG A 34 0.17 3.07 12.34
C ARG A 34 -0.26 4.29 11.55
N THR A 35 0.28 5.44 11.93
CA THR A 35 0.16 6.67 11.16
C THR A 35 1.17 6.75 10.02
N ASP A 36 2.24 5.95 10.08
CA ASP A 36 3.31 5.90 9.08
C ASP A 36 2.97 5.07 7.83
N PHE A 37 1.97 4.19 7.90
CA PHE A 37 1.61 3.32 6.78
C PHE A 37 0.70 4.05 5.77
N PRO A 38 0.88 3.87 4.44
CA PRO A 38 0.06 4.52 3.43
C PRO A 38 -1.44 4.28 3.62
N ARG A 39 -2.21 5.37 3.57
CA ARG A 39 -3.66 5.31 3.81
C ARG A 39 -4.36 4.63 2.64
N PRO A 40 -5.32 3.74 2.91
CA PRO A 40 -6.12 3.15 1.86
C PRO A 40 -7.11 4.16 1.24
N PHE A 41 -7.26 4.08 -0.08
CA PHE A 41 -8.34 4.68 -0.84
C PHE A 41 -9.54 3.75 -0.87
N ARG A 42 -10.70 4.20 -0.37
CA ARG A 42 -11.97 3.47 -0.51
C ARG A 42 -12.71 3.95 -1.75
N LEU A 43 -12.84 3.09 -2.75
CA LEU A 43 -13.54 3.40 -4.00
C LEU A 43 -15.04 3.08 -3.90
N SER A 44 -15.40 2.10 -3.09
CA SER A 44 -16.77 1.58 -2.91
C SER A 44 -16.82 0.75 -1.61
N PRO A 45 -18.00 0.46 -1.02
CA PRO A 45 -18.11 -0.52 0.06
C PRO A 45 -17.41 -1.84 -0.31
N GLY A 46 -16.36 -2.21 0.43
CA GLY A 46 -15.56 -3.41 0.19
C GLY A 46 -14.41 -3.27 -0.82
N CYS A 47 -14.31 -2.16 -1.58
CA CYS A 47 -13.20 -1.94 -2.50
C CYS A 47 -12.18 -0.96 -1.93
N THR A 48 -11.13 -1.51 -1.32
CA THR A 48 -10.02 -0.76 -0.72
C THR A 48 -8.77 -0.94 -1.55
N ARG A 49 -8.11 0.17 -1.90
CA ARG A 49 -6.90 0.21 -2.74
C ARG A 49 -5.81 1.07 -2.12
N TRP A 50 -4.56 0.85 -2.52
CA TRP A 50 -3.41 1.64 -2.11
C TRP A 50 -2.67 2.15 -3.34
N SER A 51 -2.03 3.31 -3.21
CA SER A 51 -1.08 3.78 -4.23
C SER A 51 0.14 2.87 -4.25
N GLU A 52 0.48 2.31 -5.41
CA GLU A 52 1.68 1.48 -5.56
C GLU A 52 2.95 2.27 -5.23
N ALA A 53 3.00 3.54 -5.65
CA ALA A 53 4.14 4.41 -5.40
C ALA A 53 4.37 4.67 -3.90
N GLU A 54 3.31 4.93 -3.14
CA GLU A 54 3.42 5.17 -1.69
C GLU A 54 3.86 3.91 -0.93
N ILE A 55 3.38 2.73 -1.34
CA ILE A 55 3.78 1.46 -0.72
C ILE A 55 5.25 1.15 -1.00
N GLU A 56 5.73 1.38 -2.22
CA GLU A 56 7.14 1.19 -2.58
C GLU A 56 8.04 2.21 -1.83
N ALA A 57 7.60 3.46 -1.72
CA ALA A 57 8.32 4.49 -0.96
C ALA A 57 8.43 4.11 0.53
N TRP A 58 7.32 3.70 1.15
CA TRP A 58 7.30 3.24 2.54
C TRP A 58 8.18 2.01 2.77
N ARG A 59 8.20 1.07 1.81
CA ARG A 59 9.10 -0.08 1.85
C ARG A 59 10.56 0.36 1.81
N SER A 60 10.89 1.28 0.91
CA SER A 60 12.27 1.74 0.69
C SER A 60 12.80 2.48 1.92
N ASP A 61 11.97 3.32 2.56
CA ASP A 61 12.28 4.01 3.82
C ASP A 61 12.70 3.05 4.95
N ARG A 62 12.13 1.84 4.98
CA ARG A 62 12.41 0.83 6.03
C ARG A 62 13.52 -0.15 5.72
N VAL A 63 13.94 -0.24 4.46
CA VAL A 63 15.02 -1.13 4.01
C VAL A 63 16.36 -0.38 3.94
N ALA A 64 16.34 0.96 3.94
CA ALA A 64 17.51 1.83 4.03
C ALA A 64 18.07 1.89 5.46
#